data_AF-A0A7Z9KVM9-F1
#
_entry.id   AF-A0A7Z9KVM9-F1
#
_cell.length_a   1.000
_cell.length_b   1.000
_cell.length_c   1.000
_cell.angle_alpha   90.00
_cell.angle_beta   90.00
_cell.angle_gamma   90.00
#
_symmetry.space_group_name_H-M   'P 1'
#
loop_
_entity.id
_entity.type
_entity.pdbx_description
1 polymer ?
#
loop_
_entity_poly.entity_id
_entity_poly.type
_entity_poly.pdbx_seq_one_letter_code
_entity_poly.pdbx_strand_id
1 'polypeptide(L)'
;MKKHIPSIARILLGLMFTASFIAGMMGKIPPPKGESALAFMTTLADSGLLSFIKVIELVCGLALLSGFFVPLALLVLAPIIVVITFYHLLLDPSGMAVGFVMTALWLTAGSAYRTIFLSLLHAKQPAN
;
A
#
# COMPACT_ATOMS: atom_id res chain seq x y z
N MET A 1 4.47 -24.88 -8.05
CA MET A 1 4.16 -24.07 -6.83
C MET A 1 4.72 -22.64 -6.88
N LYS A 2 6.00 -22.40 -7.24
CA LYS A 2 6.61 -21.04 -7.26
C LYS A 2 5.91 -20.01 -8.18
N LYS A 3 5.24 -20.45 -9.26
CA LYS A 3 4.58 -19.57 -10.24
C LYS A 3 3.33 -18.85 -9.70
N HIS A 4 2.68 -19.38 -8.66
CA HIS A 4 1.43 -18.81 -8.12
C HIS A 4 1.66 -17.87 -6.92
N ILE A 5 2.85 -17.91 -6.31
CA ILE A 5 3.16 -17.13 -5.10
C ILE A 5 2.96 -15.62 -5.33
N PRO A 6 3.49 -15.01 -6.41
CA PRO A 6 3.27 -13.58 -6.66
C PRO A 6 1.80 -13.24 -6.90
N SER A 7 1.06 -14.13 -7.57
CA SER A 7 -0.37 -13.93 -7.84
C SER A 7 -1.20 -13.98 -6.56
N ILE A 8 -0.89 -14.89 -5.64
CA ILE A 8 -1.53 -14.97 -4.32
C ILE A 8 -1.20 -13.71 -3.52
N ALA A 9 0.06 -13.30 -3.48
CA ALA A 9 0.48 -12.10 -2.77
C ALA A 9 -0.23 -10.84 -3.30
N ARG A 10 -0.35 -10.72 -4.63
CA ARG A 10 -1.11 -9.66 -5.30
C ARG A 10 -2.57 -9.63 -4.84
N ILE A 11 -3.25 -10.79 -4.82
CA ILE A 11 -4.65 -10.87 -4.43
C ILE A 11 -4.82 -10.49 -2.95
N LEU A 12 -3.98 -11.04 -2.07
CA LEU A 12 -4.02 -10.73 -0.63
C LEU A 12 -3.78 -9.23 -0.39
N LEU A 13 -2.78 -8.63 -1.05
CA LEU A 13 -2.52 -7.20 -0.94
C LEU A 13 -3.70 -6.36 -1.42
N GLY A 14 -4.29 -6.72 -2.57
CA GLY A 14 -5.49 -6.06 -3.10
C GLY A 14 -6.69 -6.15 -2.17
N LEU A 15 -6.90 -7.32 -1.54
CA LEU A 15 -7.93 -7.52 -0.53
C LEU A 15 -7.70 -6.65 0.70
N MET A 16 -6.45 -6.56 1.19
CA MET A 16 -6.13 -5.74 2.37
C MET A 16 -6.45 -4.26 2.15
N PHE A 17 -6.05 -3.68 1.02
CA PHE A 17 -6.36 -2.28 0.71
C PHE A 17 -7.86 -2.03 0.52
N THR A 18 -8.53 -2.90 -0.22
CA THR A 18 -9.99 -2.78 -0.47
C THR A 18 -10.79 -2.94 0.84
N ALA A 19 -10.41 -3.91 1.68
CA ALA A 19 -11.03 -4.13 2.98
C ALA A 19 -10.74 -2.98 3.95
N SER A 20 -9.53 -2.41 3.94
CA SER A 20 -9.18 -1.24 4.76
C SER A 20 -10.04 -0.03 4.41
N PHE A 21 -10.27 0.23 3.11
CA PHE A 21 -11.16 1.29 2.66
C PHE A 21 -12.59 1.09 3.18
N ILE A 22 -13.15 -0.11 2.99
CA ILE A 22 -14.51 -0.44 3.44
C ILE A 22 -14.62 -0.31 4.96
N ALA A 23 -13.65 -0.85 5.71
CA ALA A 23 -13.62 -0.75 7.16
C ALA A 23 -13.54 0.72 7.64
N GLY A 24 -12.76 1.56 6.95
CA GLY A 24 -12.68 3.00 7.22
C GLY A 24 -14.01 3.71 7.02
N MET A 25 -14.70 3.43 5.90
CA MET A 25 -16.04 3.99 5.65
C MET A 25 -17.08 3.56 6.69
N MET A 26 -16.95 2.35 7.23
CA MET A 26 -17.85 1.83 8.27
C MET A 26 -17.48 2.30 9.69
N GLY A 27 -16.41 3.10 9.85
CA GLY A 27 -15.92 3.51 11.17
C GLY A 27 -15.38 2.35 12.02
N LYS A 28 -14.95 1.25 11.39
CA LYS A 28 -14.51 0.02 12.07
C LYS A 28 -13.00 -0.07 12.28
N ILE A 29 -12.26 0.99 11.95
CA ILE A 29 -10.82 1.03 12.19
C ILE A 29 -10.59 1.36 13.66
N PRO A 30 -9.88 0.51 14.43
CA PRO A 30 -9.51 0.83 15.80
C PRO A 30 -8.77 2.17 15.87
N PRO A 31 -9.04 3.02 16.87
CA PRO A 31 -8.33 4.27 17.01
C PRO A 31 -6.83 3.99 17.22
N PRO A 32 -5.94 4.82 16.65
CA PRO A 32 -4.51 4.77 16.92
C PRO A 32 -4.21 4.77 18.42
N LYS A 33 -3.20 3.98 18.82
CA LYS A 33 -2.69 4.02 20.19
C LYS A 33 -1.55 5.03 20.29
N GLY A 34 -1.65 5.93 21.27
CA GLY A 34 -0.63 6.94 21.53
C GLY A 34 -0.95 8.30 20.91
N GLU A 35 -0.52 9.36 21.60
CA GLU A 35 -0.86 10.75 21.27
C GLU A 35 -0.31 11.17 19.90
N SER A 36 0.95 10.86 19.60
CA SER A 36 1.58 11.21 18.32
C SER A 36 0.93 10.50 17.13
N ALA A 37 0.53 9.24 17.30
CA ALA A 37 -0.17 8.47 16.26
C ALA A 37 -1.54 9.06 15.96
N LEU A 38 -2.30 9.38 17.02
CA LEU A 38 -3.59 10.02 16.90
C LEU A 38 -3.48 11.42 16.26
N ALA A 39 -2.51 12.23 16.67
CA ALA A 39 -2.28 13.57 16.10
C ALA A 39 -1.96 13.51 14.61
N PHE A 40 -1.10 12.57 14.18
CA PHE A 40 -0.79 12.35 12.77
C PHE A 40 -2.04 11.98 11.96
N MET A 41 -2.80 10.98 12.43
CA MET A 41 -4.02 10.53 11.74
C MET A 41 -5.11 11.60 11.69
N THR A 42 -5.27 12.37 12.78
CA THR A 42 -6.23 13.49 12.85
C THR A 42 -5.85 14.59 11.85
N THR A 43 -4.57 14.96 11.79
CA THR A 43 -4.08 15.95 10.83
C THR A 43 -4.33 15.52 9.38
N LEU A 44 -4.12 14.24 9.05
CA LEU A 44 -4.43 13.71 7.73
C LEU A 44 -5.94 13.70 7.44
N ALA A 45 -6.77 13.40 8.44
CA ALA A 45 -8.22 13.40 8.30
C ALA A 45 -8.76 14.82 8.07
N ASP A 46 -8.37 15.78 8.90
CA ASP A 46 -8.86 17.16 8.87
C ASP A 46 -8.44 17.89 7.60
N SER A 47 -7.26 17.55 7.04
CA SER A 47 -6.79 18.09 5.76
C SER A 47 -7.46 17.46 4.53
N GLY A 48 -8.24 16.38 4.70
CA GLY A 48 -8.80 15.58 3.61
C GLY A 48 -7.79 14.68 2.89
N LEU A 49 -6.51 14.73 3.26
CA LEU A 49 -5.46 13.92 2.66
C LEU A 49 -5.67 12.43 2.93
N LEU A 50 -6.18 12.07 4.12
CA LEU A 50 -6.52 10.67 4.45
C LEU A 50 -7.58 10.11 3.49
N SER A 51 -8.62 10.88 3.18
CA SER A 51 -9.67 10.47 2.24
C SER A 51 -9.12 10.30 0.84
N PHE A 52 -8.25 11.21 0.39
CA PHE A 52 -7.58 11.10 -0.91
C PHE A 52 -6.71 9.84 -1.00
N ILE A 53 -5.89 9.57 0.02
CA ILE A 53 -5.07 8.35 0.11
C ILE A 53 -5.97 7.10 0.08
N LYS A 54 -7.07 7.09 0.83
CA LYS A 54 -8.01 5.97 0.87
C LYS A 54 -8.64 5.67 -0.49
N VAL A 55 -8.96 6.69 -1.30
CA VAL A 55 -9.43 6.50 -2.68
C VAL A 55 -8.34 5.88 -3.56
N ILE A 56 -7.09 6.34 -3.45
CA ILE A 56 -5.96 5.75 -4.19
C ILE A 56 -5.77 4.28 -3.80
N GLU A 57 -5.80 3.98 -2.50
CA GLU A 57 -5.71 2.61 -1.98
C GLU A 57 -6.81 1.72 -2.53
N LEU A 58 -8.06 2.21 -2.59
CA LEU A 58 -9.18 1.47 -3.16
C LEU A 58 -8.96 1.18 -4.65
N VAL A 59 -8.65 2.21 -5.44
CA VAL A 59 -8.44 2.06 -6.89
C VAL A 59 -7.31 1.09 -7.18
N CYS A 60 -6.18 1.21 -6.46
CA CYS A 60 -5.06 0.29 -6.58
C CYS A 60 -5.42 -1.11 -6.10
N GLY A 61 -6.16 -1.24 -5.00
CA GLY A 61 -6.66 -2.52 -4.48
C GLY A 61 -7.50 -3.26 -5.51
N LEU A 62 -8.46 -2.59 -6.14
CA LEU A 62 -9.29 -3.15 -7.20
C LEU A 62 -8.49 -3.49 -8.48
N ALA A 63 -7.50 -2.67 -8.84
CA ALA A 63 -6.58 -2.96 -9.94
C ALA A 63 -5.74 -4.22 -9.66
N LEU A 64 -5.28 -4.40 -8.42
CA LEU A 64 -4.58 -5.61 -7.99
C LEU A 64 -5.49 -6.83 -8.01
N LEU A 65 -6.76 -6.73 -7.64
CA LEU A 65 -7.71 -7.85 -7.67
C LEU A 65 -8.06 -8.27 -9.09
N SER A 66 -8.45 -7.30 -9.94
CA SER A 66 -8.81 -7.53 -11.34
C SER A 66 -7.65 -8.01 -12.20
N GLY A 67 -6.42 -7.63 -11.87
CA GLY A 67 -5.22 -7.99 -12.64
C GLY A 67 -4.95 -7.08 -13.84
N PHE A 68 -5.68 -5.96 -13.99
CA PHE A 68 -5.59 -5.12 -15.17
C PHE A 68 -4.37 -4.19 -15.17
N PHE A 69 -4.10 -3.49 -14.06
CA PHE A 69 -2.98 -2.53 -13.94
C PHE A 69 -2.01 -2.87 -12.82
N VAL A 70 -1.62 -4.14 -12.71
CA VAL A 70 -0.83 -4.63 -11.56
C VAL A 70 0.49 -3.88 -11.35
N PRO A 71 1.38 -3.71 -12.36
CA PRO A 71 2.66 -3.03 -12.13
C PRO A 71 2.47 -1.57 -11.72
N LEU A 72 1.51 -0.88 -12.33
CA LEU A 72 1.19 0.51 -12.01
C LEU A 72 0.62 0.64 -10.59
N ALA A 73 -0.32 -0.23 -10.21
CA ALA A 73 -0.89 -0.24 -8.86
C ALA A 73 0.18 -0.51 -7.81
N LEU A 74 1.09 -1.46 -8.04
CA LEU A 74 2.21 -1.71 -7.14
C LEU A 74 3.15 -0.50 -7.04
N LEU A 75 3.42 0.19 -8.14
CA LEU A 75 4.25 1.40 -8.15
C LEU A 75 3.61 2.53 -7.33
N VAL A 76 2.32 2.79 -7.53
CA VAL A 76 1.56 3.82 -6.80
C VAL A 76 1.46 3.49 -5.30
N LEU A 77 1.28 2.21 -4.96
CA LEU A 77 1.20 1.76 -3.57
C LEU A 77 2.55 1.78 -2.84
N ALA A 78 3.68 1.78 -3.55
CA ALA A 78 5.01 1.73 -2.93
C ALA A 78 5.24 2.85 -1.89
N PRO A 79 5.07 4.15 -2.20
CA PRO A 79 5.24 5.21 -1.21
C PRO A 79 4.20 5.14 -0.07
N ILE A 80 2.98 4.68 -0.35
CA ILE A 80 1.92 4.55 0.66
C ILE A 80 2.30 3.46 1.68
N ILE A 81 2.78 2.31 1.22
CA ILE A 81 3.23 1.20 2.08
C ILE A 81 4.43 1.61 2.92
N VAL A 82 5.35 2.41 2.37
CA VAL A 82 6.48 2.98 3.12
C VAL A 82 5.94 3.84 4.26
N VAL A 83 5.01 4.77 4.00
CA VAL A 83 4.42 5.60 5.04
C VAL A 83 3.68 4.77 6.10
N ILE A 84 2.88 3.78 5.71
CA ILE A 84 2.19 2.86 6.63
C ILE A 84 3.20 2.15 7.54
N THR A 85 4.29 1.64 6.94
CA THR A 85 5.32 0.91 7.68
C THR A 85 6.03 1.84 8.67
N PHE A 86 6.44 3.03 8.25
CA PHE A 86 7.06 4.02 9.14
C PHE A 86 6.11 4.51 10.23
N TYR A 87 4.84 4.74 9.90
CA TYR A 87 3.81 5.09 10.89
C TYR A 87 3.72 4.03 11.99
N HIS A 88 3.68 2.74 11.64
CA HIS A 88 3.65 1.68 12.65
C HIS A 88 4.98 1.48 13.38
N LEU A 89 6.12 1.71 12.72
CA LEU A 89 7.43 1.61 13.37
C LEU A 89 7.65 2.70 14.41
N LEU A 90 7.17 3.92 14.15
CA LEU A 90 7.50 5.10 14.95
C LEU A 90 6.36 5.60 15.83
N LEU A 91 5.11 5.49 15.38
CA LEU A 91 3.96 6.12 16.03
C LEU A 91 2.99 5.11 16.64
N ASP A 92 2.66 4.02 15.93
CA ASP A 92 1.75 2.97 16.42
C ASP A 92 2.32 1.55 16.29
N PRO A 93 3.22 1.14 17.21
CA PRO A 93 3.82 -0.19 17.21
C PRO A 93 2.83 -1.35 17.34
N SER A 94 1.61 -1.09 17.83
CA SER A 94 0.60 -2.13 17.99
C SER A 94 0.11 -2.70 16.65
N GLY A 95 0.23 -1.93 15.57
CA GLY A 95 -0.06 -2.36 14.20
C GLY A 95 1.15 -2.79 13.38
N MET A 96 2.33 -2.99 13.99
CA MET A 96 3.58 -3.28 13.28
C MET A 96 3.50 -4.51 12.36
N ALA A 97 2.76 -5.54 12.76
CA ALA A 97 2.54 -6.72 11.93
C ALA A 97 1.89 -6.36 10.57
N VAL A 98 0.97 -5.39 10.54
CA VAL A 98 0.30 -4.96 9.31
C VAL A 98 1.30 -4.35 8.34
N GLY A 99 2.16 -3.43 8.80
CA GLY A 99 3.18 -2.79 7.96
C GLY A 99 4.14 -3.81 7.33
N PHE A 100 4.62 -4.78 8.12
CA PHE A 100 5.52 -5.82 7.61
C PHE A 100 4.82 -6.80 6.65
N VAL A 101 3.60 -7.22 6.95
CA VAL A 101 2.83 -8.12 6.08
C VAL A 101 2.56 -7.44 4.74
N MET A 102 2.12 -6.17 4.74
CA MET A 102 1.87 -5.43 3.50
C MET A 102 3.15 -5.26 2.67
N THR A 103 4.27 -4.93 3.33
CA THR A 103 5.58 -4.82 2.68
C THR A 103 6.03 -6.16 2.07
N ALA A 104 5.90 -7.26 2.81
CA ALA A 104 6.27 -8.60 2.32
C ALA A 104 5.40 -9.03 1.13
N LEU A 105 4.09 -8.80 1.20
CA LEU A 105 3.15 -9.09 0.10
C LEU A 105 3.47 -8.24 -1.13
N TRP A 106 3.77 -6.95 -0.95
CA TRP A 106 4.15 -6.04 -2.03
C TRP A 106 5.44 -6.47 -2.72
N LEU A 107 6.49 -6.79 -1.97
CA LEU A 107 7.76 -7.31 -2.51
C LEU A 107 7.53 -8.62 -3.27
N THR A 108 6.73 -9.52 -2.69
CA THR A 108 6.43 -10.83 -3.28
C THR A 108 5.64 -10.68 -4.59
N ALA A 109 4.62 -9.83 -4.61
CA ALA A 109 3.85 -9.53 -5.82
C ALA A 109 4.71 -8.83 -6.88
N GLY A 110 5.52 -7.84 -6.47
CA GLY A 110 6.41 -7.08 -7.33
C GLY A 110 7.55 -7.88 -7.94
N SER A 111 7.96 -8.98 -7.29
CA SER A 111 9.01 -9.87 -7.81
C SER A 111 8.71 -10.44 -9.20
N ALA A 112 7.42 -10.62 -9.54
CA ALA A 112 6.98 -11.06 -10.86
C ALA A 112 7.15 -9.98 -11.95
N TYR A 113 7.27 -8.71 -11.57
CA TYR A 113 7.35 -7.56 -12.46
C TYR A 113 8.70 -6.83 -12.37
N ARG A 114 9.73 -7.48 -11.78
CA ARG A 114 11.05 -6.88 -11.54
C ARG A 114 11.68 -6.26 -12.80
N THR A 115 11.51 -6.87 -13.97
CA THR A 115 12.07 -6.36 -15.23
C THR A 115 11.41 -5.05 -15.65
N ILE A 116 10.10 -4.90 -15.42
CA ILE A 116 9.36 -3.66 -15.64
C ILE A 116 9.89 -2.59 -14.68
N PHE A 117 10.00 -2.89 -13.39
CA PHE A 117 10.47 -1.89 -12.42
C PHE A 117 11.93 -1.48 -12.62
N LEU A 118 12.81 -2.41 -12.98
CA LEU A 118 14.19 -2.08 -13.34
C LEU A 118 14.26 -1.16 -14.56
N SER A 119 13.35 -1.32 -15.52
CA SER A 119 13.32 -0.43 -16.69
C SER A 119 12.97 1.03 -16.35
N LEU A 120 12.29 1.27 -15.22
CA LEU A 120 11.97 2.61 -14.75
C LEU A 120 13.20 3.33 -14.15
N LEU A 121 14.28 2.60 -13.85
CA LEU A 121 15.51 3.16 -13.28
C LEU A 121 16.50 3.66 -14.34
N HIS A 122 16.18 3.50 -15.63
CA HIS A 122 17.04 4.03 -16.69
C HIS A 122 17.08 5.56 -16.62
N ALA A 123 18.29 6.12 -16.52
CA ALA A 123 18.49 7.54 -16.62
C ALA A 123 18.04 8.04 -18.00
N LYS A 124 17.55 9.29 -18.05
CA LYS A 124 17.20 9.97 -19.30
C LYS A 124 18.37 9.87 -20.27
N GLN A 125 18.16 9.26 -21.44
CA GLN A 125 19.15 9.32 -22.51
C GLN A 125 19.20 10.77 -23.04
N PRO A 126 20.40 11.32 -23.28
CA PRO A 126 20.53 12.64 -23.89
C PRO A 126 19.80 12.62 -25.24
N ALA A 127 19.06 13.70 -25.54
CA ALA A 127 18.41 13.85 -26.84
C ALA A 127 19.52 13.96 -27.90
N ASN A 128 19.48 13.07 -28.90
CA ASN A 128 20.32 13.17 -30.10
C ASN A 128 19.84 14.33 -30.98
#